data_AF-A0A946S8Y7-F1
#
_entry.id   AF-A0A946S8Y7-F1
#
_cell.length_a   1.000
_cell.length_b   1.000
_cell.length_c   1.000
_cell.angle_alpha   90.00
_cell.angle_beta   90.00
_cell.angle_gamma   90.00
#
_symmetry.space_group_name_H-M   'P 1'
#
loop_
_entity.id
_entity.type
_entity.pdbx_description
1 polymer ?
#
loop_
_entity_poly.entity_id
_entity_poly.type
_entity_poly.pdbx_seq_one_letter_code
_entity_poly.pdbx_strand_id
1 'polypeptide(L)'
;SKGIAPSPNIPASNALTQKFAEIVQGKTTSFVLETLSGIPSTAHILGGAVMASIPEKGVINKDNEVFGYKNMFVVDGSMISSNPGVNPSLTITAIAERCMSQIADKKS
;
A
#
# COMPACT_ATOMS: atom_id res chain seq x y z
N SER A 1 -11.88 -5.41 9.64
CA SER A 1 -11.05 -4.49 10.46
C SER A 1 -11.98 -3.60 11.26
N LYS A 2 -11.81 -3.48 12.58
CA LYS A 2 -12.62 -2.59 13.45
C LYS A 2 -11.92 -1.23 13.72
N GLY A 3 -10.97 -0.84 12.87
CA GLY A 3 -10.26 0.43 12.99
C GLY A 3 -11.07 1.60 12.41
N ILE A 4 -10.81 2.81 12.92
CA ILE A 4 -11.29 4.04 12.30
C ILE A 4 -10.66 4.15 10.91
N ALA A 5 -11.47 4.37 9.88
CA ALA A 5 -10.96 4.57 8.54
C ALA A 5 -10.07 5.83 8.49
N PRO A 6 -8.89 5.78 7.84
CA PRO A 6 -8.03 6.94 7.72
C PRO A 6 -8.78 8.06 6.97
N SER A 7 -8.66 9.28 7.48
CA SER A 7 -9.27 10.47 6.89
C SER A 7 -8.19 11.38 6.33
N PRO A 8 -8.40 11.96 5.13
CA PRO A 8 -7.49 12.97 4.57
C PRO A 8 -7.59 14.30 5.32
N ASN A 9 -8.62 14.52 6.14
CA ASN A 9 -8.82 15.76 6.89
C ASN A 9 -8.05 15.72 8.22
N ILE A 10 -6.81 16.20 8.20
CA ILE A 10 -5.93 16.26 9.37
C ILE A 10 -5.73 17.74 9.77
N PRO A 11 -6.27 18.21 10.91
CA PRO A 11 -6.23 19.63 11.28
C PRO A 11 -4.82 20.24 11.32
N ALA A 12 -3.84 19.50 11.82
CA ALA A 12 -2.45 19.92 11.86
C ALA A 12 -1.85 20.09 10.44
N SER A 13 -2.23 19.23 9.50
CA SER A 13 -1.81 19.32 8.10
C SER A 13 -2.42 20.57 7.44
N ASN A 14 -3.73 20.78 7.60
CA ASN A 14 -4.43 21.94 7.05
C ASN A 14 -3.82 23.27 7.54
N ALA A 15 -3.53 23.37 8.84
CA ALA A 15 -2.90 24.55 9.42
C ALA A 15 -1.48 24.80 8.88
N LEU A 16 -0.70 23.73 8.66
CA LEU A 16 0.63 23.83 8.08
C LEU A 16 0.57 24.31 6.62
N THR A 17 -0.31 23.73 5.80
CA THR A 17 -0.45 24.11 4.39
C THR A 17 -0.94 25.56 4.25
N GLN A 18 -1.85 26.01 5.13
CA GLN A 18 -2.29 27.42 5.17
C GLN A 18 -1.13 28.37 5.48
N LYS A 19 -0.35 28.10 6.55
CA LYS A 19 0.83 28.90 6.87
C LYS A 19 1.86 28.93 5.75
N PHE A 20 2.10 27.79 5.12
CA PHE A 20 3.02 27.72 3.98
C PHE A 20 2.52 28.57 2.81
N ALA A 21 1.23 28.53 2.50
CA ALA A 21 0.61 29.34 1.46
C ALA A 21 0.75 30.85 1.72
N GLU A 22 0.62 31.29 2.98
CA GLU A 22 0.87 32.70 3.37
C GLU A 22 2.32 33.11 3.08
N ILE A 23 3.30 32.24 3.38
CA ILE A 23 4.72 32.50 3.14
C ILE A 23 5.03 32.61 1.65
N VAL A 24 4.48 31.71 0.83
CA VAL A 24 4.80 31.65 -0.61
C VAL A 24 3.84 32.45 -1.50
N GLN A 25 2.90 33.20 -0.89
CA GLN A 25 1.79 33.86 -1.60
C GLN A 25 1.03 32.90 -2.54
N GLY A 26 0.87 31.65 -2.09
CA GLY A 26 0.30 30.56 -2.86
C GLY A 26 -1.18 30.31 -2.54
N LYS A 27 -1.75 29.30 -3.18
CA LYS A 27 -3.09 28.77 -2.86
C LYS A 27 -2.98 27.33 -2.40
N THR A 28 -3.66 27.00 -1.31
CA THR A 28 -3.82 25.61 -0.89
C THR A 28 -4.74 24.90 -1.88
N THR A 29 -4.37 23.68 -2.27
CA THR A 29 -5.16 22.85 -3.19
C THR A 29 -5.19 21.41 -2.68
N SER A 30 -6.25 20.70 -3.03
CA SER A 30 -6.43 19.26 -2.76
C SER A 30 -7.20 18.65 -3.92
N PHE A 31 -7.17 17.33 -4.06
CA PHE A 31 -7.97 16.66 -5.07
C PHE A 31 -9.45 16.72 -4.69
N VAL A 32 -10.28 17.19 -5.63
CA VAL A 32 -11.73 17.37 -5.42
C VAL A 32 -12.39 16.09 -4.90
N LEU A 33 -12.00 14.94 -5.45
CA LEU A 33 -12.50 13.63 -5.04
C LEU A 33 -12.09 13.27 -3.60
N GLU A 34 -10.90 13.63 -3.13
CA GLU A 34 -10.49 13.38 -1.74
C GLU A 34 -11.34 14.19 -0.76
N THR A 35 -11.55 15.47 -1.07
CA THR A 35 -12.33 16.39 -0.20
C THR A 35 -13.80 15.96 -0.10
N LEU A 36 -14.38 15.48 -1.21
CA LEU A 36 -15.80 15.06 -1.25
C LEU A 36 -16.03 13.63 -0.75
N SER A 37 -15.14 12.69 -1.07
CA SER A 37 -15.31 11.28 -0.68
C SER A 37 -14.76 10.97 0.72
N GLY A 38 -13.89 11.82 1.27
CA GLY A 38 -13.17 11.54 2.51
C GLY A 38 -12.21 10.35 2.37
N ILE A 39 -11.92 9.90 1.16
CA ILE A 39 -11.00 8.79 0.87
C ILE A 39 -9.67 9.41 0.43
N PRO A 40 -8.56 9.15 1.14
CA PRO A 40 -7.24 9.58 0.68
C PRO A 40 -6.92 8.96 -0.68
N SER A 41 -6.54 9.78 -1.64
CA SER A 41 -6.03 9.30 -2.93
C SER A 41 -4.56 8.93 -2.77
N THR A 42 -4.13 7.94 -3.53
CA THR A 42 -2.71 7.61 -3.62
C THR A 42 -2.38 7.23 -5.05
N ALA A 43 -1.21 7.68 -5.52
CA ALA A 43 -0.66 7.22 -6.79
C ALA A 43 -0.16 5.76 -6.71
N HIS A 44 -0.01 5.21 -5.50
CA HIS A 44 0.49 3.86 -5.27
C HIS A 44 -0.70 2.88 -5.16
N ILE A 45 -1.11 2.33 -6.30
CA ILE A 45 -2.10 1.24 -6.34
C ILE A 45 -1.46 0.00 -5.70
N LEU A 46 -2.05 -0.45 -4.59
CA LEU A 46 -1.57 -1.58 -3.79
C LEU A 46 -2.75 -2.51 -3.46
N GLY A 47 -2.44 -3.73 -3.05
CA GLY A 47 -3.44 -4.73 -2.71
C GLY A 47 -4.04 -5.44 -3.93
N GLY A 48 -5.04 -6.28 -3.70
CA GLY A 48 -5.66 -7.14 -4.71
C GLY A 48 -5.26 -8.61 -4.59
N ALA A 49 -4.01 -8.89 -4.19
CA ALA A 49 -3.53 -10.25 -3.89
C ALA A 49 -2.91 -10.32 -2.49
N VAL A 50 -3.66 -9.84 -1.50
CA VAL A 50 -3.13 -9.60 -0.15
C VAL A 50 -2.70 -10.87 0.56
N MET A 51 -1.66 -10.75 1.39
CA MET A 51 -1.13 -11.82 2.21
C MET A 51 -2.07 -12.14 3.40
N ALA A 52 -2.29 -13.43 3.67
CA ALA A 52 -3.07 -13.89 4.82
C ALA A 52 -2.56 -15.22 5.38
N SER A 53 -3.04 -15.59 6.57
CA SER A 53 -2.77 -16.91 7.17
C SER A 53 -3.71 -18.01 6.66
N ILE A 54 -4.83 -17.64 6.04
CA ILE A 54 -5.86 -18.56 5.51
C ILE A 54 -6.44 -18.01 4.19
N PRO A 55 -6.88 -18.88 3.26
CA PRO A 55 -7.38 -18.46 1.94
C PRO A 55 -8.66 -17.62 1.98
N GLU A 56 -9.45 -17.68 3.05
CA GLU A 56 -10.68 -16.88 3.19
C GLU A 56 -10.40 -15.40 3.46
N LYS A 57 -9.15 -15.05 3.78
CA LYS A 57 -8.74 -13.69 4.18
C LYS A 57 -7.71 -13.06 3.25
N GLY A 58 -7.25 -13.76 2.22
CA GLY A 58 -6.24 -13.27 1.28
C GLY A 58 -5.98 -14.24 0.14
N VAL A 59 -5.11 -13.86 -0.78
CA VAL A 59 -4.81 -14.62 -1.99
C VAL A 59 -3.53 -15.43 -1.85
N ILE A 60 -2.55 -14.90 -1.11
CA ILE A 60 -1.26 -15.54 -0.91
C ILE A 60 -0.94 -15.80 0.56
N ASN A 61 -0.09 -16.78 0.82
CA ASN A 61 0.45 -17.05 2.15
C ASN A 61 1.67 -16.16 2.47
N LYS A 62 2.28 -16.36 3.65
CA LYS A 62 3.45 -15.61 4.12
C LYS A 62 4.69 -15.73 3.23
N ASP A 63 4.73 -16.72 2.34
CA ASP A 63 5.87 -17.02 1.45
C ASP A 63 5.53 -16.68 -0.01
N ASN A 64 4.50 -15.86 -0.22
CA ASN A 64 4.04 -15.36 -1.52
C ASN A 64 3.40 -16.41 -2.44
N GLU A 65 3.13 -17.62 -1.93
CA GLU A 65 2.46 -18.68 -2.69
C GLU A 65 0.96 -18.41 -2.76
N VAL A 66 0.36 -18.59 -3.93
CA VAL A 66 -1.08 -18.48 -4.13
C VAL A 66 -1.78 -19.69 -3.52
N PHE A 67 -2.76 -19.45 -2.64
CA PHE A 67 -3.53 -20.53 -2.04
C PHE A 67 -4.22 -21.39 -3.11
N GLY A 68 -4.12 -22.71 -2.99
CA GLY A 68 -4.75 -23.66 -3.91
C GLY A 68 -3.95 -23.95 -5.19
N TYR A 69 -2.82 -23.27 -5.41
CA TYR A 69 -1.96 -23.50 -6.58
C TYR A 69 -0.57 -23.94 -6.16
N LYS A 70 0.01 -24.90 -6.89
CA LYS A 70 1.40 -25.32 -6.71
C LYS A 70 2.30 -24.48 -7.61
N ASN A 71 3.44 -24.03 -7.08
CA ASN A 71 4.46 -23.28 -7.82
C ASN A 71 3.93 -21.98 -8.49
N MET A 72 2.93 -21.35 -7.89
CA MET A 72 2.40 -20.06 -8.36
C MET A 72 2.58 -19.02 -7.26
N PHE A 73 3.19 -17.89 -7.63
CA PHE A 73 3.58 -16.84 -6.68
C PHE A 73 3.11 -15.47 -7.16
N VAL A 74 2.86 -14.56 -6.21
CA VAL A 74 2.63 -13.13 -6.49
C VAL A 74 3.70 -12.30 -5.80
N VAL A 75 4.43 -11.50 -6.58
CA VAL A 75 5.60 -10.75 -6.10
C VAL A 75 5.61 -9.34 -6.73
N ASP A 76 4.66 -8.51 -6.32
CA ASP A 76 4.52 -7.11 -6.77
C ASP A 76 3.75 -6.27 -5.74
N GLY A 77 3.32 -5.05 -6.08
CA GLY A 77 2.57 -4.18 -5.17
C GLY A 77 1.21 -4.73 -4.70
N SER A 78 0.66 -5.74 -5.39
CA SER A 78 -0.65 -6.31 -5.05
C SER A 78 -0.63 -7.16 -3.77
N MET A 79 0.55 -7.62 -3.35
CA MET A 79 0.74 -8.35 -2.09
C MET A 79 0.67 -7.46 -0.85
N ILE A 80 0.84 -6.14 -1.03
CA ILE A 80 0.86 -5.16 0.05
C ILE A 80 -0.59 -4.86 0.48
N SER A 81 -0.97 -5.31 1.67
CA SER A 81 -2.36 -5.25 2.16
C SER A 81 -2.92 -3.85 2.35
N SER A 82 -2.06 -2.87 2.62
CA SER A 82 -2.45 -1.47 2.80
C SER A 82 -1.28 -0.54 2.53
N ASN A 83 -1.58 0.67 2.07
CA ASN A 83 -0.56 1.69 1.87
C ASN A 83 0.10 2.06 3.22
N PRO A 84 1.45 2.00 3.33
CA PRO A 84 2.17 2.31 4.56
C PRO A 84 2.26 3.82 4.87
N GLY A 85 1.64 4.69 4.06
CA GLY A 85 1.70 6.15 4.19
C GLY A 85 2.97 6.79 3.62
N VAL A 86 3.87 5.98 3.05
CA VAL A 86 5.12 6.37 2.39
C VAL A 86 5.28 5.61 1.08
N ASN A 87 6.33 5.90 0.31
CA ASN A 87 6.62 5.17 -0.93
C ASN A 87 6.85 3.67 -0.62
N PRO A 88 6.06 2.74 -1.20
CA PRO A 88 6.15 1.31 -0.92
C PRO A 88 7.27 0.58 -1.66
N SER A 89 8.03 1.26 -2.54
CA SER A 89 9.00 0.62 -3.44
C SER A 89 9.99 -0.30 -2.71
N LEU A 90 10.63 0.18 -1.64
CA LEU A 90 11.59 -0.60 -0.87
C LEU A 90 10.94 -1.75 -0.10
N THR A 91 9.69 -1.60 0.34
CA THR A 91 8.94 -2.70 0.97
C THR A 91 8.63 -3.80 -0.05
N ILE A 92 8.23 -3.43 -1.26
CA ILE A 92 7.99 -4.38 -2.35
C ILE A 92 9.30 -5.11 -2.69
N THR A 93 10.41 -4.38 -2.85
CA THR A 93 11.72 -4.98 -3.12
C THR A 93 12.14 -5.95 -2.02
N ALA A 94 12.05 -5.55 -0.74
CA ALA A 94 12.48 -6.41 0.37
C ALA A 94 11.67 -7.71 0.46
N ILE A 95 10.35 -7.66 0.23
CA ILE A 95 9.51 -8.86 0.21
C ILE A 95 9.82 -9.72 -1.01
N ALA A 96 10.06 -9.09 -2.17
CA ALA A 96 10.44 -9.80 -3.38
C ALA A 96 11.77 -10.57 -3.20
N GLU A 97 12.80 -9.92 -2.66
CA GLU A 97 14.08 -10.57 -2.36
C GLU A 97 13.92 -11.73 -1.37
N ARG A 98 13.13 -11.55 -0.31
CA ARG A 98 12.82 -12.62 0.65
C ARG A 98 12.08 -13.80 0.00
N CYS A 99 11.15 -13.55 -0.93
CA CYS A 99 10.46 -14.60 -1.65
C CYS A 99 11.47 -15.38 -2.51
N MET A 100 12.27 -14.68 -3.31
CA MET A 100 13.26 -15.29 -4.19
C MET A 100 14.34 -16.07 -3.43
N SER A 101 14.76 -15.63 -2.24
CA SER A 101 15.76 -16.35 -1.43
C SER A 101 15.29 -17.73 -0.93
N GLN A 102 13.98 -18.02 -1.02
CA GLN A 102 13.40 -19.32 -0.64
C GLN A 102 13.21 -20.24 -1.85
N ILE A 103 13.37 -19.73 -3.06
CA ILE A 103 13.26 -20.51 -4.30
C ILE A 103 14.61 -21.20 -4.54
N ALA A 104 14.58 -22.52 -4.68
CA ALA A 104 15.78 -23.29 -5.00
C ALA A 104 16.32 -22.91 -6.38
N ASP A 105 17.65 -22.92 -6.50
CA ASP A 105 18.32 -22.70 -7.78
C ASP A 105 17.78 -23.66 -8.84
N LYS A 106 17.62 -23.13 -10.05
CA LYS A 106 17.22 -23.94 -11.20
C LYS A 106 18.31 -24.99 -11.44
N LYS A 107 17.96 -26.26 -11.29
CA LYS A 107 18.82 -27.37 -11.72
C LYS A 107 19.05 -27.24 -13.23
N SER A 108 20.32 -27.07 -13.60
CA SER A 108 20.76 -27.03 -15.01
C SER A 108 20.73 -28.42 -15.63
#